data_AF-A0A969LEZ5-F1
#
_entry.id   AF-A0A969LEZ5-F1
#
_cell.length_a   1.000
_cell.length_b   1.000
_cell.length_c   1.000
_cell.angle_alpha   90.00
_cell.angle_beta   90.00
_cell.angle_gamma   90.00
#
_symmetry.space_group_name_H-M   'P 1'
#
loop_
_entity.id
_entity.type
_entity.pdbx_description
1 polymer ?
#
loop_
_entity_poly.entity_id
_entity_poly.type
_entity_poly.pdbx_seq_one_letter_code
_entity_poly.pdbx_strand_id
1 'polypeptide(L)'
;GPGFFRSLNQLDTQVDQARFLMKIDAGDGHNIKLGAEINSLEAFNLFLPNATGTLFFQNLDDFEQGLITGGTNTNTNNNNVVGNSTVGAQIQVPEDFDFNLSAAEFNREIYSFFAQDEWQATDQLTINAGVRVQLYDGGTPPANPLFAQRFGFSNSSGFSSLDPVILPRLSATYQFDNEGFLSNSSVTGGVGVFSGGDPVVFFSNAFANDGFTQGNVTTNNCAAGQLVRGAGGKIDVVDAAGNFSGVPQCVINAGEGIASQGAGNVQSIDPNFDLPTAVRANIGFSTDIGTESGFFSNWQVNLDYVYTRFNDTLAVVDLLQQINPSLGLNGRTVDGRPIYSPIDPLRAGCNAQLVGTGGNNPQYTGLSAACFNTPAAGRPLQDFQTATLQEFLQLTNGDSFESHNFSFVLTKQFSEGLFTEGGSFNVNFGYAFNDSQQAGNFRSSTADSNFDGTAAFDPQNVGVSQSGFETRHNFTLALNLREEFIEDYSTSVGIFFRANEGRPYSLVFDDATPTFRGSLSAEENILAYIPTGLNDPNISPLSNAAALQAYVNALNGEGIISELNCQLTPGQTIGRNTCRNPWTFDMDFRFAQELPFLVSLPGSSRTRSSSTSMSPTRST
;
A
#
# COMPACT_ATOMS: atom_id res chain seq x y z
N GLY A 1 18.32 -8.21 -21.04
CA GLY A 1 18.00 -9.62 -21.33
C GLY A 1 16.53 -9.89 -21.09
N PRO A 2 16.04 -11.13 -21.31
CA PRO A 2 14.63 -11.51 -21.21
C PRO A 2 14.15 -11.44 -19.75
N GLY A 3 13.69 -10.25 -19.34
CA GLY A 3 12.85 -10.02 -18.17
C GLY A 3 13.51 -10.19 -16.80
N PHE A 4 13.97 -9.06 -16.23
CA PHE A 4 14.37 -8.94 -14.81
C PHE A 4 13.36 -9.60 -13.85
N PHE A 5 12.06 -9.68 -14.20
CA PHE A 5 11.01 -10.28 -13.38
C PHE A 5 10.35 -11.54 -13.99
N ARG A 6 10.97 -12.14 -15.02
CA ARG A 6 10.34 -13.24 -15.79
C ARG A 6 11.09 -14.55 -15.72
N SER A 7 12.35 -14.55 -15.28
CA SER A 7 13.19 -15.75 -15.29
C SER A 7 12.76 -16.81 -14.28
N LEU A 8 12.30 -16.40 -13.09
CA LEU A 8 11.73 -17.27 -12.06
C LEU A 8 10.55 -16.56 -11.41
N ASN A 9 9.34 -17.04 -11.74
CA ASN A 9 8.08 -16.49 -11.26
C ASN A 9 6.99 -17.56 -11.37
N GLN A 10 6.69 -18.23 -10.26
CA GLN A 10 5.64 -19.21 -10.12
C GLN A 10 4.95 -19.02 -8.77
N LEU A 11 3.62 -18.97 -8.79
CA LEU A 11 2.80 -18.86 -7.60
C LEU A 11 1.72 -19.94 -7.67
N ASP A 12 1.74 -20.84 -6.70
CA ASP A 12 0.70 -21.82 -6.46
C ASP A 12 0.08 -21.56 -5.09
N THR A 13 -1.24 -21.51 -5.04
CA THR A 13 -1.99 -21.33 -3.80
C THR A 13 -3.14 -22.30 -3.74
N GLN A 14 -3.32 -22.93 -2.58
CA GLN A 14 -4.45 -23.79 -2.29
C GLN A 14 -5.15 -23.26 -1.04
N VAL A 15 -6.45 -23.04 -1.14
CA VAL A 15 -7.27 -22.60 -0.01
C VAL A 15 -8.35 -23.64 0.25
N ASP A 16 -8.30 -24.22 1.44
CA ASP A 16 -9.32 -25.15 1.93
C ASP A 16 -10.12 -24.49 3.06
N GLN A 17 -11.44 -24.51 2.93
CA GLN A 17 -12.33 -23.87 3.91
C GLN A 17 -13.47 -24.83 4.29
N ALA A 18 -13.74 -24.92 5.59
CA ALA A 18 -14.92 -25.61 6.11
C ALA A 18 -15.62 -24.74 7.15
N ARG A 19 -16.95 -24.71 7.11
CA ARG A 19 -17.79 -23.92 8.01
C ARG A 19 -18.95 -24.74 8.54
N PHE A 20 -19.13 -24.68 9.85
CA PHE A 20 -20.31 -25.17 10.54
C PHE A 20 -21.12 -23.98 11.08
N LEU A 21 -22.44 -24.02 10.89
CA LEU A 21 -23.37 -23.00 11.37
C LEU A 21 -24.62 -23.67 11.94
N MET A 22 -24.97 -23.29 13.15
CA MET A 22 -26.22 -23.66 13.82
C MET A 22 -27.04 -22.40 14.07
N LYS A 23 -28.34 -22.47 13.76
CA LYS A 23 -29.32 -21.42 14.06
C LYS A 23 -30.38 -22.00 14.98
N ILE A 24 -30.67 -21.31 16.07
CA ILE A 24 -31.58 -21.74 17.12
C ILE A 24 -32.59 -20.61 17.32
N ASP A 25 -33.87 -20.91 17.12
CA ASP A 25 -34.96 -20.09 17.65
C ASP A 25 -35.09 -20.45 19.13
N ALA A 26 -34.69 -19.53 20.01
CA ALA A 26 -34.67 -19.74 21.46
C ALA A 26 -35.97 -19.29 22.14
N GLY A 27 -36.96 -18.82 21.38
CA GLY A 27 -38.17 -18.20 21.90
C GLY A 27 -37.97 -16.75 22.34
N ASP A 28 -39.07 -16.08 22.70
CA ASP A 28 -39.08 -14.69 23.21
C ASP A 28 -38.31 -13.67 22.33
N GLY A 29 -38.34 -13.89 21.02
CA GLY A 29 -37.69 -13.02 20.03
C GLY A 29 -36.18 -13.27 19.85
N HIS A 30 -35.57 -14.23 20.55
CA HIS A 30 -34.15 -14.55 20.45
C HIS A 30 -33.85 -15.55 19.33
N ASN A 31 -32.95 -15.17 18.42
CA ASN A 31 -32.44 -16.01 17.34
C ASN A 31 -30.93 -16.17 17.46
N ILE A 32 -30.50 -17.26 18.09
CA ILE A 32 -29.10 -17.53 18.39
C ILE A 32 -28.42 -18.21 17.19
N LYS A 33 -27.24 -17.70 16.82
CA LYS A 33 -26.35 -18.24 15.79
C LYS A 33 -25.04 -18.65 16.44
N LEU A 34 -24.70 -19.93 16.33
CA LEU A 34 -23.40 -20.48 16.76
C LEU A 34 -22.67 -21.00 15.53
N GLY A 35 -21.35 -20.84 15.47
CA GLY A 35 -20.60 -21.46 14.39
C GLY A 35 -19.11 -21.53 14.63
N ALA A 36 -18.50 -22.36 13.80
CA ALA A 36 -17.06 -22.58 13.74
C ALA A 36 -16.64 -22.62 12.27
N GLU A 37 -15.45 -22.12 11.98
CA GLU A 37 -14.88 -22.05 10.64
C GLU A 37 -13.39 -22.33 10.72
N ILE A 38 -12.89 -23.17 9.81
CA ILE A 38 -11.46 -23.34 9.55
C ILE A 38 -11.18 -22.83 8.14
N ASN A 39 -10.10 -22.07 8.00
CA ASN A 39 -9.58 -21.62 6.72
C ASN A 39 -8.08 -21.89 6.68
N SER A 40 -7.68 -22.84 5.82
CA SER A 40 -6.29 -23.20 5.58
C SER A 40 -5.84 -22.65 4.23
N LEU A 41 -4.65 -22.06 4.21
CA LEU A 41 -3.94 -21.65 3.02
C LEU A 41 -2.60 -22.38 2.99
N GLU A 42 -2.29 -22.98 1.85
CA GLU A 42 -0.95 -23.40 1.47
C GLU A 42 -0.49 -22.54 0.30
N ALA A 43 0.73 -22.00 0.39
CA ALA A 43 1.29 -21.12 -0.62
C ALA A 43 2.72 -21.56 -0.96
N PHE A 44 2.97 -21.69 -2.26
CA PHE A 44 4.29 -21.86 -2.84
C PHE A 44 4.54 -20.67 -3.77
N ASN A 45 5.57 -19.88 -3.47
CA ASN A 45 5.92 -18.69 -4.24
C ASN A 45 7.40 -18.72 -4.62
N LEU A 46 7.70 -19.14 -5.84
CA LEU A 46 9.03 -19.07 -6.43
C LEU A 46 9.16 -17.76 -7.21
N PHE A 47 9.81 -16.77 -6.61
CA PHE A 47 10.09 -15.49 -7.26
C PHE A 47 11.51 -15.03 -6.93
N LEU A 48 12.37 -15.01 -7.95
CA LEU A 48 13.74 -14.51 -7.83
C LEU A 48 14.01 -13.53 -8.96
N PRO A 49 13.99 -12.21 -8.69
CA PRO A 49 14.27 -11.22 -9.71
C PRO A 49 15.71 -11.32 -10.18
N ASN A 50 15.92 -11.08 -11.47
CA ASN A 50 17.23 -11.05 -12.11
C ASN A 50 18.04 -12.36 -11.95
N ALA A 51 17.36 -13.51 -11.83
CA ALA A 51 17.98 -14.83 -11.65
C ALA A 51 18.93 -15.24 -12.80
N THR A 52 18.69 -14.75 -14.02
CA THR A 52 19.58 -14.98 -15.18
C THR A 52 20.66 -13.91 -15.33
N GLY A 53 20.64 -12.88 -14.48
CA GLY A 53 21.50 -11.73 -14.52
C GLY A 53 21.16 -10.68 -15.58
N THR A 54 21.71 -9.49 -15.37
CA THR A 54 21.63 -8.32 -16.24
C THR A 54 23.05 -7.79 -16.47
N LEU A 55 23.37 -7.51 -17.73
CA LEU A 55 24.63 -6.93 -18.18
C LEU A 55 24.39 -5.52 -18.69
N PHE A 56 25.27 -4.59 -18.32
CA PHE A 56 25.18 -3.18 -18.70
C PHE A 56 26.25 -2.84 -19.72
N PHE A 57 25.83 -2.26 -20.83
CA PHE A 57 26.70 -1.80 -21.91
C PHE A 57 26.55 -0.29 -22.04
N GLN A 58 27.67 0.43 -22.12
CA GLN A 58 27.64 1.90 -22.23
C GLN A 58 27.03 2.37 -23.56
N ASN A 59 27.20 1.60 -24.63
CA ASN A 59 26.72 1.91 -25.99
C ASN A 59 26.65 0.61 -26.84
N LEU A 60 26.24 0.76 -28.10
CA LEU A 60 26.09 -0.37 -29.03
C LEU A 60 27.43 -0.98 -29.47
N ASP A 61 28.49 -0.18 -29.64
CA ASP A 61 29.81 -0.70 -30.03
C ASP A 61 30.36 -1.65 -28.95
N ASP A 62 30.18 -1.28 -27.68
CA ASP A 62 30.53 -2.11 -26.54
C ASP A 62 29.68 -3.38 -26.46
N PHE A 63 28.39 -3.29 -26.80
CA PHE A 63 27.51 -4.46 -26.90
C PHE A 63 27.96 -5.44 -27.99
N GLU A 64 28.33 -4.93 -29.16
CA GLU A 64 28.85 -5.74 -30.27
C GLU A 64 30.20 -6.40 -29.92
N GLN A 65 31.03 -5.74 -29.11
CA GLN A 65 32.34 -6.23 -28.69
C GLN A 65 32.31 -7.09 -27.41
N GLY A 66 31.16 -7.17 -26.71
CA GLY A 66 31.07 -7.90 -25.45
C GLY A 66 31.76 -7.20 -24.27
N LEU A 67 31.78 -5.87 -24.26
CA LEU A 67 32.41 -5.06 -23.21
C LEU A 67 31.35 -4.44 -22.28
N ILE A 68 31.18 -5.00 -21.09
CA ILE A 68 30.26 -4.44 -20.08
C ILE A 68 30.92 -3.28 -19.31
N THR A 69 30.10 -2.43 -18.69
CA THR A 69 30.60 -1.25 -17.96
C THR A 69 31.56 -1.64 -16.83
N GLY A 70 32.58 -0.81 -16.61
CA GLY A 70 33.65 -1.07 -15.65
C GLY A 70 33.49 -0.41 -14.29
N GLY A 71 32.41 0.37 -14.13
CA GLY A 71 32.15 1.21 -12.97
C GLY A 71 31.69 0.43 -11.74
N THR A 72 31.28 1.19 -10.73
CA THR A 72 30.92 0.67 -9.40
C THR A 72 29.55 1.12 -8.92
N ASN A 73 28.88 2.01 -9.65
CA ASN A 73 27.59 2.55 -9.26
C ASN A 73 26.47 1.53 -9.53
N THR A 74 25.69 1.19 -8.52
CA THR A 74 24.55 0.26 -8.63
C THR A 74 23.29 0.93 -9.18
N ASN A 75 23.22 2.27 -9.23
CA ASN A 75 22.15 3.03 -9.87
C ASN A 75 22.36 3.09 -11.39
N THR A 76 21.47 2.43 -12.14
CA THR A 76 21.59 2.20 -13.58
C THR A 76 20.89 3.24 -14.44
N ASN A 77 20.81 4.50 -14.00
CA ASN A 77 20.24 5.58 -14.81
C ASN A 77 21.08 5.88 -16.08
N ASN A 78 20.47 6.59 -17.03
CA ASN A 78 21.08 6.89 -18.32
C ASN A 78 22.44 7.60 -18.20
N ASN A 79 22.59 8.53 -17.25
CA ASN A 79 23.83 9.27 -17.06
C ASN A 79 24.97 8.36 -16.59
N ASN A 80 24.68 7.45 -15.65
CA ASN A 80 25.66 6.53 -15.11
C ASN A 80 26.07 5.48 -16.16
N VAL A 81 25.13 4.96 -16.96
CA VAL A 81 25.41 3.98 -18.01
C VAL A 81 26.27 4.60 -19.10
N VAL A 82 25.85 5.76 -19.65
CA VAL A 82 26.61 6.49 -20.68
C VAL A 82 27.95 6.98 -20.13
N GLY A 83 28.03 7.26 -18.83
CA GLY A 83 29.27 7.64 -18.13
C GLY A 83 30.19 6.48 -17.78
N ASN A 84 29.90 5.22 -18.18
CA ASN A 84 30.65 4.01 -17.79
C ASN A 84 30.87 3.92 -16.27
N SER A 85 29.93 4.44 -15.49
CA SER A 85 30.02 4.55 -14.04
C SER A 85 29.25 3.44 -13.33
N THR A 86 28.34 2.76 -14.05
CA THR A 86 27.58 1.62 -13.52
C THR A 86 28.42 0.38 -13.34
N VAL A 87 28.00 -0.49 -12.40
CA VAL A 87 28.44 -1.89 -12.34
C VAL A 87 28.22 -2.59 -13.67
N GLY A 88 29.09 -3.54 -14.03
CA GLY A 88 29.02 -4.23 -15.32
C GLY A 88 27.93 -5.29 -15.38
N ALA A 89 27.71 -5.99 -14.27
CA ALA A 89 26.72 -7.04 -14.15
C ALA A 89 26.04 -7.00 -12.78
N GLN A 90 24.79 -7.43 -12.74
CA GLN A 90 24.00 -7.66 -11.54
C GLN A 90 23.27 -8.99 -11.69
N ILE A 91 23.19 -9.80 -10.64
CA ILE A 91 22.46 -11.07 -10.61
C ILE A 91 22.03 -11.39 -9.18
N GLN A 92 20.91 -12.08 -9.02
CA GLN A 92 20.56 -12.72 -7.75
C GLN A 92 20.77 -14.22 -7.87
N VAL A 93 21.45 -14.79 -6.89
CA VAL A 93 21.93 -16.17 -6.93
C VAL A 93 21.49 -16.89 -5.67
N PRO A 94 20.78 -18.03 -5.76
CA PRO A 94 20.44 -18.84 -4.59
C PRO A 94 21.66 -19.58 -4.04
N GLU A 95 21.49 -20.21 -2.88
CA GLU A 95 22.40 -21.23 -2.39
C GLU A 95 22.57 -22.36 -3.42
N ASP A 96 23.81 -22.82 -3.59
CA ASP A 96 24.21 -23.92 -4.51
C ASP A 96 23.74 -23.79 -5.96
N PHE A 97 23.33 -22.59 -6.39
CA PHE A 97 22.69 -22.33 -7.68
C PHE A 97 21.41 -23.16 -7.91
N ASP A 98 20.78 -23.69 -6.84
CA ASP A 98 19.51 -24.40 -6.89
C ASP A 98 18.35 -23.43 -6.70
N PHE A 99 17.74 -23.04 -7.81
CA PHE A 99 16.63 -22.09 -7.83
C PHE A 99 15.37 -22.58 -7.12
N ASN A 100 15.23 -23.88 -6.81
CA ASN A 100 14.11 -24.35 -6.00
C ASN A 100 14.22 -23.89 -4.54
N LEU A 101 15.45 -23.62 -4.06
CA LEU A 101 15.69 -23.07 -2.72
C LEU A 101 15.29 -21.59 -2.61
N SER A 102 14.96 -20.94 -3.74
CA SER A 102 14.41 -19.57 -3.73
C SER A 102 12.91 -19.50 -3.51
N ALA A 103 12.23 -20.64 -3.36
CA ALA A 103 10.79 -20.66 -3.16
C ALA A 103 10.41 -20.38 -1.70
N ALA A 104 9.52 -19.43 -1.49
CA ALA A 104 8.83 -19.26 -0.22
C ALA A 104 7.66 -20.24 -0.16
N GLU A 105 7.80 -21.27 0.67
CA GLU A 105 6.74 -22.24 0.98
C GLU A 105 6.24 -22.04 2.41
N PHE A 106 4.94 -21.82 2.58
CA PHE A 106 4.35 -21.63 3.89
C PHE A 106 2.87 -22.00 3.91
N ASN A 107 2.39 -22.28 5.12
CA ASN A 107 0.98 -22.53 5.40
C ASN A 107 0.47 -21.59 6.49
N ARG A 108 -0.82 -21.26 6.42
CA ARG A 108 -1.56 -20.52 7.45
C ARG A 108 -2.91 -21.18 7.68
N GLU A 109 -3.24 -21.38 8.94
CA GLU A 109 -4.57 -21.79 9.38
C GLU A 109 -5.22 -20.72 10.26
N ILE A 110 -6.52 -20.48 10.06
CA ILE A 110 -7.34 -19.65 10.93
C ILE A 110 -8.50 -20.50 11.43
N TYR A 111 -8.60 -20.60 12.75
CA TYR A 111 -9.73 -21.19 13.44
C TYR A 111 -10.61 -20.07 13.99
N SER A 112 -11.84 -19.99 13.52
CA SER A 112 -12.80 -18.97 13.99
C SER A 112 -13.98 -19.61 14.70
N PHE A 113 -14.30 -19.11 15.88
CA PHE A 113 -15.49 -19.49 16.64
C PHE A 113 -16.35 -18.26 16.84
N PHE A 114 -17.68 -18.39 16.71
CA PHE A 114 -18.57 -17.26 16.92
C PHE A 114 -19.91 -17.66 17.54
N ALA A 115 -20.43 -16.73 18.34
CA ALA A 115 -21.78 -16.77 18.88
C ALA A 115 -22.41 -15.39 18.70
N GLN A 116 -23.66 -15.36 18.26
CA GLN A 116 -24.44 -14.14 18.09
C GLN A 116 -25.88 -14.41 18.49
N ASP A 117 -26.51 -13.43 19.12
CA ASP A 117 -27.94 -13.38 19.35
C ASP A 117 -28.53 -12.20 18.58
N GLU A 118 -29.59 -12.48 17.81
CA GLU A 118 -30.45 -11.50 17.17
C GLU A 118 -31.77 -11.50 17.93
N TRP A 119 -31.97 -10.47 18.73
CA TRP A 119 -33.07 -10.36 19.67
C TRP A 119 -34.07 -9.28 19.23
N GLN A 120 -35.29 -9.69 18.91
CA GLN A 120 -36.43 -8.79 18.78
C GLN A 120 -36.94 -8.43 20.18
N ALA A 121 -36.40 -7.35 20.75
CA ALA A 121 -36.67 -6.94 22.13
C ALA A 121 -38.08 -6.35 22.30
N THR A 122 -38.59 -5.66 21.28
CA THR A 122 -39.97 -5.16 21.17
C THR A 122 -40.40 -5.20 19.70
N ASP A 123 -41.64 -4.85 19.36
CA ASP A 123 -42.07 -4.73 17.95
C ASP A 123 -41.27 -3.68 17.14
N GLN A 124 -40.62 -2.74 17.84
CA GLN A 124 -39.86 -1.62 17.26
C GLN A 124 -38.34 -1.77 17.39
N LEU A 125 -37.85 -2.58 18.34
CA LEU A 125 -36.44 -2.66 18.70
C LEU A 125 -35.85 -4.05 18.42
N THR A 126 -34.86 -4.09 17.53
CA THR A 126 -34.03 -5.27 17.29
C THR A 126 -32.61 -5.00 17.80
N ILE A 127 -32.05 -5.92 18.59
CA ILE A 127 -30.68 -5.86 19.11
C ILE A 127 -29.90 -7.06 18.57
N ASN A 128 -28.68 -6.82 18.08
CA ASN A 128 -27.76 -7.85 17.67
C ASN A 128 -26.50 -7.78 18.53
N ALA A 129 -26.19 -8.83 19.29
CA ALA A 129 -24.97 -8.90 20.07
C ALA A 129 -24.22 -10.19 19.71
N GLY A 130 -22.92 -10.11 19.49
CA GLY A 130 -22.14 -11.29 19.17
C GLY A 130 -20.65 -11.12 19.43
N VAL A 131 -19.96 -12.24 19.49
CA VAL A 131 -18.50 -12.31 19.61
C VAL A 131 -17.98 -13.32 18.61
N ARG A 132 -16.87 -12.98 17.96
CA ARG A 132 -16.05 -13.91 17.18
C ARG A 132 -14.66 -13.96 17.81
N VAL A 133 -14.07 -15.14 17.93
CA VAL A 133 -12.68 -15.34 18.33
C VAL A 133 -11.96 -15.98 17.17
N GLN A 134 -10.76 -15.50 16.85
CA GLN A 134 -9.90 -16.06 15.81
C GLN A 134 -8.57 -16.50 16.43
N LEU A 135 -8.16 -17.73 16.12
CA LEU A 135 -6.86 -18.29 16.44
C LEU A 135 -6.10 -18.49 15.13
N TYR A 136 -4.80 -18.25 15.16
CA TYR A 136 -3.92 -18.35 14.01
C TYR A 136 -2.88 -19.44 14.28
N ASP A 137 -2.58 -20.22 13.25
CA ASP A 137 -1.54 -21.23 13.27
C ASP A 137 -0.89 -21.29 11.87
N GLY A 138 0.25 -21.98 11.75
CA GLY A 138 0.96 -22.12 10.49
C GLY A 138 2.48 -22.19 10.66
N GLY A 139 3.15 -22.21 9.52
CA GLY A 139 4.60 -22.30 9.43
C GLY A 139 5.32 -21.05 9.94
N THR A 140 6.62 -21.19 10.13
CA THR A 140 7.56 -20.11 10.43
C THR A 140 8.65 -20.03 9.36
N PRO A 141 9.23 -18.85 9.12
CA PRO A 141 10.35 -18.72 8.19
C PRO A 141 11.57 -19.55 8.62
N PRO A 142 12.44 -19.97 7.70
CA PRO A 142 13.69 -20.62 8.05
C PRO A 142 14.53 -19.81 9.04
N ALA A 143 15.01 -20.47 10.10
CA ALA A 143 15.79 -19.81 11.13
C ALA A 143 17.20 -19.48 10.63
N ASN A 144 17.60 -18.22 10.77
CA ASN A 144 18.91 -17.73 10.38
C ASN A 144 19.81 -17.50 11.62
N PRO A 145 20.87 -18.31 11.81
CA PRO A 145 21.77 -18.15 12.95
C PRO A 145 22.54 -16.82 12.96
N LEU A 146 22.87 -16.24 11.79
CA LEU A 146 23.52 -14.92 11.73
C LEU A 146 22.58 -13.81 12.20
N PHE A 147 21.29 -13.90 11.85
CA PHE A 147 20.27 -12.99 12.38
C PHE A 147 20.21 -13.08 13.92
N ALA A 148 20.12 -14.30 14.46
CA ALA A 148 20.02 -14.51 15.90
C ALA A 148 21.27 -14.02 16.66
N GLN A 149 22.46 -14.21 16.10
CA GLN A 149 23.70 -13.65 16.66
C GLN A 149 23.69 -12.12 16.66
N ARG A 150 23.15 -11.51 15.60
CA ARG A 150 23.14 -10.05 15.39
C ARG A 150 22.16 -9.33 16.31
N PHE A 151 20.95 -9.86 16.48
CA PHE A 151 19.87 -9.16 17.19
C PHE A 151 19.49 -9.78 18.54
N GLY A 152 19.96 -10.99 18.84
CA GLY A 152 19.67 -11.67 20.11
C GLY A 152 18.30 -12.36 20.18
N PHE A 153 17.56 -12.44 19.06
CA PHE A 153 16.31 -13.19 18.93
C PHE A 153 16.21 -13.86 17.55
N SER A 154 15.31 -14.83 17.37
CA SER A 154 15.15 -15.55 16.09
C SER A 154 14.29 -14.77 15.09
N ASN A 155 14.61 -14.84 13.79
CA ASN A 155 13.75 -14.36 12.70
C ASN A 155 12.56 -15.30 12.41
N SER A 156 12.51 -16.48 13.04
CA SER A 156 11.52 -17.53 12.77
C SER A 156 10.19 -17.30 13.51
N SER A 157 9.69 -16.07 13.49
CA SER A 157 8.32 -15.74 13.96
C SER A 157 7.34 -15.96 12.80
N GLY A 158 6.22 -16.61 13.05
CA GLY A 158 5.23 -16.94 12.02
C GLY A 158 3.79 -16.82 12.52
N PHE A 159 2.84 -17.43 11.81
CA PHE A 159 1.40 -17.29 12.11
C PHE A 159 1.01 -17.87 13.47
N SER A 160 1.70 -18.91 13.93
CA SER A 160 1.49 -19.54 15.24
C SER A 160 1.95 -18.70 16.43
N SER A 161 2.69 -17.61 16.18
CA SER A 161 3.11 -16.65 17.21
C SER A 161 2.07 -15.55 17.47
N LEU A 162 1.01 -15.48 16.65
CA LEU A 162 -0.01 -14.45 16.75
C LEU A 162 -0.98 -14.72 17.90
N ASP A 163 -1.26 -13.67 18.67
CA ASP A 163 -2.22 -13.75 19.76
C ASP A 163 -3.67 -13.94 19.26
N PRO A 164 -4.52 -14.67 20.03
CA PRO A 164 -5.94 -14.77 19.75
C PRO A 164 -6.64 -13.41 19.63
N VAL A 165 -7.39 -13.20 18.55
CA VAL A 165 -8.13 -11.95 18.32
C VAL A 165 -9.60 -12.11 18.74
N ILE A 166 -10.06 -11.25 19.64
CA ILE A 166 -11.45 -11.22 20.12
C ILE A 166 -12.20 -10.06 19.46
N LEU A 167 -13.31 -10.38 18.80
CA LEU A 167 -14.06 -9.50 17.90
C LEU A 167 -15.52 -9.36 18.36
N PRO A 168 -15.80 -8.62 19.46
CA PRO A 168 -17.16 -8.34 19.90
C PRO A 168 -17.86 -7.36 18.97
N ARG A 169 -19.18 -7.51 18.83
CA ARG A 169 -20.05 -6.63 18.03
C ARG A 169 -21.38 -6.47 18.73
N LEU A 170 -21.88 -5.24 18.73
CA LEU A 170 -23.20 -4.88 19.23
C LEU A 170 -23.83 -3.90 18.24
N SER A 171 -25.06 -4.14 17.84
CA SER A 171 -25.87 -3.17 17.11
C SER A 171 -27.32 -3.20 17.57
N ALA A 172 -28.03 -2.12 17.31
CA ALA A 172 -29.46 -2.01 17.57
C ALA A 172 -30.11 -1.20 16.44
N THR A 173 -31.32 -1.60 16.08
CA THR A 173 -32.19 -0.89 15.15
C THR A 173 -33.50 -0.60 15.86
N TYR A 174 -33.89 0.68 15.86
CA TYR A 174 -35.18 1.14 16.37
C TYR A 174 -36.01 1.69 15.21
N GLN A 175 -37.17 1.08 14.98
CA GLN A 175 -38.18 1.51 14.01
C GLN A 175 -39.20 2.40 14.73
N PHE A 176 -39.44 3.60 14.22
CA PHE A 176 -40.39 4.53 14.83
C PHE A 176 -41.78 4.27 14.27
N ASP A 177 -42.78 4.27 15.15
CA ASP A 177 -44.19 4.31 14.76
C ASP A 177 -44.58 5.78 14.53
N ASN A 178 -44.13 6.34 13.41
CA ASN A 178 -44.40 7.74 13.06
C ASN A 178 -45.03 7.89 11.67
N GLU A 179 -45.94 8.84 11.59
CA GLU A 179 -46.65 9.25 10.38
C GLU A 179 -46.58 10.77 10.23
N GLY A 180 -46.92 11.28 9.04
CA GLY A 180 -46.89 12.71 8.72
C GLY A 180 -45.63 13.12 7.99
N PHE A 181 -45.04 14.27 8.37
CA PHE A 181 -43.91 14.82 7.61
C PHE A 181 -42.65 13.96 7.65
N LEU A 182 -42.43 13.26 8.76
CA LEU A 182 -41.45 12.18 8.86
C LEU A 182 -42.23 10.89 9.07
N SER A 183 -42.00 9.89 8.24
CA SER A 183 -42.63 8.57 8.35
C SER A 183 -41.65 7.46 8.01
N ASN A 184 -42.00 6.23 8.40
CA ASN A 184 -41.15 5.04 8.20
C ASN A 184 -39.72 5.26 8.72
N SER A 185 -39.58 6.01 9.81
CA SER A 185 -38.25 6.38 10.30
C SER A 185 -37.60 5.19 11.00
N SER A 186 -36.29 5.07 10.88
CA SER A 186 -35.49 4.13 11.66
C SER A 186 -34.15 4.73 12.04
N VAL A 187 -33.66 4.37 13.22
CA VAL A 187 -32.28 4.63 13.65
C VAL A 187 -31.58 3.29 13.82
N THR A 188 -30.41 3.14 13.23
CA THR A 188 -29.54 1.98 13.44
C THR A 188 -28.20 2.43 13.97
N GLY A 189 -27.75 1.87 15.08
CA GLY A 189 -26.45 2.15 15.67
C GLY A 189 -25.69 0.88 15.96
N GLY A 190 -24.36 0.93 15.92
CA GLY A 190 -23.53 -0.22 16.25
C GLY A 190 -22.11 0.14 16.61
N VAL A 191 -21.46 -0.77 17.33
CA VAL A 191 -20.03 -0.75 17.62
C VAL A 191 -19.48 -2.18 17.55
N GLY A 192 -18.30 -2.33 16.99
CA GLY A 192 -17.64 -3.62 16.98
C GLY A 192 -16.16 -3.55 16.68
N VAL A 193 -15.47 -4.63 17.00
CA VAL A 193 -14.07 -4.86 16.63
C VAL A 193 -14.03 -5.77 15.42
N PHE A 194 -13.18 -5.41 14.46
CA PHE A 194 -12.98 -6.14 13.22
C PHE A 194 -11.48 -6.37 13.08
N SER A 195 -11.07 -7.60 12.79
CA SER A 195 -9.69 -7.86 12.38
C SER A 195 -9.53 -7.42 10.92
N GLY A 196 -8.32 -6.96 10.59
CA GLY A 196 -7.90 -6.86 9.19
C GLY A 196 -7.95 -8.23 8.51
N GLY A 197 -7.90 -8.23 7.19
CA GLY A 197 -7.82 -9.46 6.41
C GLY A 197 -6.55 -10.27 6.71
N ASP A 198 -6.34 -11.31 5.91
CA ASP A 198 -5.20 -12.20 6.03
C ASP A 198 -3.87 -11.48 5.66
N PRO A 199 -2.91 -11.28 6.59
CA PRO A 199 -1.66 -10.56 6.32
C PRO A 199 -0.63 -11.42 5.58
N VAL A 200 -1.03 -12.55 5.00
CA VAL A 200 -0.17 -13.52 4.30
C VAL A 200 0.85 -12.87 3.37
N VAL A 201 0.48 -11.85 2.61
CA VAL A 201 1.42 -11.18 1.68
C VAL A 201 2.57 -10.49 2.41
N PHE A 202 2.34 -9.95 3.61
CA PHE A 202 3.37 -9.32 4.42
C PHE A 202 4.18 -10.34 5.22
N PHE A 203 3.60 -11.50 5.54
CA PHE A 203 4.32 -12.58 6.19
C PHE A 203 5.21 -13.33 5.21
N SER A 204 4.75 -13.56 3.97
CA SER A 204 5.48 -14.29 2.93
C SER A 204 6.85 -13.66 2.62
N ASN A 205 6.98 -12.36 2.80
CA ASN A 205 8.21 -11.59 2.71
C ASN A 205 9.35 -12.17 3.58
N ALA A 206 9.04 -12.61 4.81
CA ALA A 206 10.01 -13.22 5.71
C ALA A 206 10.39 -14.66 5.30
N PHE A 207 9.50 -15.38 4.62
CA PHE A 207 9.80 -16.69 4.02
C PHE A 207 10.61 -16.58 2.73
N ALA A 208 10.42 -15.50 1.97
CA ALA A 208 11.13 -15.24 0.71
C ALA A 208 12.48 -14.53 0.89
N ASN A 209 12.73 -13.95 2.06
CA ASN A 209 13.96 -13.25 2.37
C ASN A 209 14.43 -13.67 3.77
N ASP A 210 14.91 -14.90 3.90
CA ASP A 210 15.41 -15.44 5.17
C ASP A 210 16.94 -15.27 5.34
N GLY A 211 17.61 -14.73 4.32
CA GLY A 211 19.06 -14.57 4.21
C GLY A 211 19.77 -15.67 3.41
N PHE A 212 19.12 -16.80 3.15
CA PHE A 212 19.63 -17.93 2.36
C PHE A 212 19.02 -17.98 0.95
N THR A 213 17.77 -17.51 0.80
CA THR A 213 17.01 -17.57 -0.46
C THR A 213 17.76 -16.96 -1.65
N GLN A 214 18.57 -15.92 -1.40
CA GLN A 214 19.32 -15.21 -2.43
C GLN A 214 20.52 -14.40 -1.90
N GLY A 215 21.59 -14.36 -2.68
CA GLY A 215 22.64 -13.35 -2.63
C GLY A 215 22.46 -12.33 -3.76
N ASN A 216 22.26 -11.06 -3.42
CA ASN A 216 22.22 -9.96 -4.40
C ASN A 216 23.64 -9.45 -4.65
N VAL A 217 24.12 -9.60 -5.88
CA VAL A 217 25.54 -9.37 -6.19
C VAL A 217 25.74 -8.68 -7.53
N THR A 218 26.85 -7.97 -7.60
CA THR A 218 27.28 -7.20 -8.76
C THR A 218 28.76 -7.47 -9.05
N THR A 219 29.29 -6.86 -10.10
CA THR A 219 30.74 -6.87 -10.37
C THR A 219 31.58 -6.26 -9.24
N ASN A 220 31.00 -5.49 -8.32
CA ASN A 220 31.73 -4.96 -7.15
C ASN A 220 32.09 -6.06 -6.14
N ASN A 221 31.37 -7.18 -6.15
CA ASN A 221 31.58 -8.28 -5.21
C ASN A 221 32.77 -9.19 -5.62
N CYS A 222 33.33 -9.00 -6.82
CA CYS A 222 34.51 -9.72 -7.26
C CYS A 222 35.79 -9.16 -6.62
N ALA A 223 36.68 -10.05 -6.18
CA ALA A 223 38.00 -9.68 -5.68
C ALA A 223 38.89 -9.10 -6.79
N ALA A 224 39.90 -8.32 -6.38
CA ALA A 224 40.86 -7.72 -7.30
C ALA A 224 41.53 -8.78 -8.20
N GLY A 225 41.50 -8.56 -9.51
CA GLY A 225 42.08 -9.46 -10.50
C GLY A 225 41.18 -10.60 -10.99
N GLN A 226 39.97 -10.76 -10.46
CA GLN A 226 39.02 -11.77 -10.95
C GLN A 226 38.24 -11.34 -12.20
N LEU A 227 38.15 -10.04 -12.46
CA LEU A 227 37.49 -9.48 -13.64
C LEU A 227 38.53 -9.24 -14.75
N VAL A 228 38.27 -9.77 -15.94
CA VAL A 228 39.07 -9.49 -17.14
C VAL A 228 38.69 -8.09 -17.62
N ARG A 229 39.61 -7.12 -17.51
CA ARG A 229 39.36 -5.73 -17.90
C ARG A 229 40.06 -5.39 -19.23
N GLY A 230 39.27 -4.93 -20.20
CA GLY A 230 39.72 -4.45 -21.50
C GLY A 230 40.06 -2.95 -21.51
N ALA A 231 40.12 -2.37 -22.72
CA ALA A 231 40.39 -0.94 -22.90
C ALA A 231 39.34 -0.05 -22.19
N GLY A 232 39.79 1.05 -21.59
CA GLY A 232 38.88 1.97 -20.88
C GLY A 232 38.32 1.44 -19.55
N GLY A 233 38.88 0.36 -19.00
CA GLY A 233 38.48 -0.20 -17.70
C GLY A 233 37.19 -1.05 -17.72
N LYS A 234 36.61 -1.25 -18.92
CA LYS A 234 35.44 -2.10 -19.19
C LYS A 234 35.76 -3.57 -18.93
N ILE A 235 34.74 -4.36 -18.62
CA ILE A 235 34.90 -5.79 -18.31
C ILE A 235 34.54 -6.59 -19.56
N ASP A 236 35.39 -7.54 -19.92
CA ASP A 236 35.18 -8.39 -21.09
C ASP A 236 34.32 -9.60 -20.71
N VAL A 237 33.23 -9.83 -21.45
CA VAL A 237 32.37 -11.01 -21.32
C VAL A 237 32.38 -11.89 -22.57
N VAL A 238 33.28 -11.63 -23.51
CA VAL A 238 33.50 -12.48 -24.69
C VAL A 238 34.96 -12.97 -24.69
N ASP A 239 35.16 -14.28 -24.73
CA ASP A 239 36.52 -14.81 -24.74
C ASP A 239 37.26 -14.50 -26.07
N ALA A 240 38.58 -14.76 -26.10
CA ALA A 240 39.40 -14.56 -27.29
C ALA A 240 38.98 -15.42 -28.51
N ALA A 241 38.12 -16.43 -28.30
CA ALA A 241 37.54 -17.27 -29.35
C ALA A 241 36.15 -16.79 -29.81
N GLY A 242 35.63 -15.69 -29.24
CA GLY A 242 34.33 -15.11 -29.58
C GLY A 242 33.15 -15.73 -28.84
N ASN A 243 33.37 -16.54 -27.80
CA ASN A 243 32.28 -17.13 -27.01
C ASN A 243 31.82 -16.18 -25.93
N PHE A 244 30.51 -15.97 -25.85
CA PHE A 244 29.88 -15.19 -24.79
C PHE A 244 29.88 -15.97 -23.47
N SER A 245 30.52 -15.41 -22.44
CA SER A 245 30.69 -16.00 -21.11
C SER A 245 29.57 -15.65 -20.13
N GLY A 246 28.68 -14.71 -20.46
CA GLY A 246 27.57 -14.32 -19.61
C GLY A 246 27.98 -13.44 -18.42
N VAL A 247 27.32 -13.63 -17.28
CA VAL A 247 27.70 -12.96 -16.02
C VAL A 247 29.04 -13.53 -15.55
N PRO A 248 30.03 -12.68 -15.18
CA PRO A 248 31.32 -13.18 -14.72
C PRO A 248 31.18 -14.15 -13.54
N GLN A 249 31.87 -15.30 -13.60
CA GLN A 249 31.77 -16.36 -12.60
C GLN A 249 32.09 -15.90 -11.17
N CYS A 250 32.97 -14.90 -11.00
CA CYS A 250 33.25 -14.33 -9.68
C CYS A 250 32.03 -13.67 -9.04
N VAL A 251 31.11 -13.12 -9.84
CA VAL A 251 29.86 -12.54 -9.35
C VAL A 251 28.94 -13.67 -8.87
N ILE A 252 28.81 -14.75 -9.65
CA ILE A 252 28.01 -15.92 -9.27
C ILE A 252 28.51 -16.52 -7.96
N ASN A 253 29.81 -16.81 -7.86
CA ASN A 253 30.43 -17.40 -6.67
C ASN A 253 30.27 -16.48 -5.43
N ALA A 254 30.28 -15.15 -5.62
CA ALA A 254 30.03 -14.23 -4.53
C ALA A 254 28.58 -14.31 -4.02
N GLY A 255 27.62 -14.49 -4.92
CA GLY A 255 26.20 -14.65 -4.58
C GLY A 255 25.95 -15.94 -3.79
N GLU A 256 26.46 -17.07 -4.28
CA GLU A 256 26.40 -18.37 -3.57
C GLU A 256 27.06 -18.28 -2.19
N GLY A 257 28.20 -17.60 -2.09
CA GLY A 257 28.90 -17.39 -0.83
C GLY A 257 28.09 -16.58 0.19
N ILE A 258 27.30 -15.59 -0.26
CA ILE A 258 26.40 -14.81 0.59
C ILE A 258 25.21 -15.67 1.04
N ALA A 259 24.55 -16.34 0.08
CA ALA A 259 23.37 -17.17 0.33
C ALA A 259 23.66 -18.32 1.29
N SER A 260 24.70 -19.12 1.05
CA SER A 260 25.10 -20.27 1.90
C SER A 260 25.47 -19.89 3.34
N GLN A 261 25.81 -18.63 3.59
CA GLN A 261 26.09 -18.12 4.95
C GLN A 261 24.85 -17.57 5.65
N GLY A 262 23.72 -17.43 4.97
CA GLY A 262 22.56 -16.70 5.50
C GLY A 262 22.80 -15.18 5.56
N ALA A 263 23.69 -14.66 4.71
CA ALA A 263 24.13 -13.26 4.74
C ALA A 263 23.38 -12.38 3.72
N GLY A 264 22.37 -12.91 3.02
CA GLY A 264 21.48 -12.18 2.14
C GLY A 264 20.55 -11.20 2.86
N ASN A 265 19.65 -10.56 2.12
CA ASN A 265 18.57 -9.76 2.71
C ASN A 265 17.74 -10.64 3.65
N VAL A 266 17.44 -10.13 4.84
CA VAL A 266 16.56 -10.77 5.80
C VAL A 266 15.35 -9.88 6.06
N GLN A 267 14.18 -10.45 5.92
CA GLN A 267 12.94 -9.85 6.40
C GLN A 267 12.43 -10.71 7.57
N SER A 268 11.94 -10.04 8.60
CA SER A 268 11.50 -10.70 9.84
C SER A 268 10.15 -10.15 10.28
N ILE A 269 9.48 -10.90 11.14
CA ILE A 269 8.26 -10.47 11.82
C ILE A 269 8.62 -10.25 13.29
N ASP A 270 8.24 -9.12 13.86
CA ASP A 270 8.40 -8.88 15.30
C ASP A 270 7.71 -10.02 16.09
N PRO A 271 8.41 -10.74 16.97
CA PRO A 271 7.79 -11.72 17.86
C PRO A 271 6.62 -11.18 18.71
N ASN A 272 6.54 -9.86 18.90
CA ASN A 272 5.43 -9.19 19.60
C ASN A 272 4.41 -8.57 18.62
N PHE A 273 4.37 -9.02 17.37
CA PHE A 273 3.44 -8.50 16.37
C PHE A 273 1.99 -8.88 16.70
N ASP A 274 1.16 -7.88 16.87
CA ASP A 274 -0.29 -8.01 17.02
C ASP A 274 -1.00 -7.89 15.67
N LEU A 275 -2.10 -8.62 15.48
CA LEU A 275 -2.88 -8.48 14.27
C LEU A 275 -3.61 -7.13 14.23
N PRO A 276 -3.53 -6.37 13.11
CA PRO A 276 -4.25 -5.12 12.99
C PRO A 276 -5.76 -5.30 13.21
N THR A 277 -6.33 -4.47 14.08
CA THR A 277 -7.77 -4.44 14.34
C THR A 277 -8.36 -3.05 14.09
N ALA A 278 -9.66 -2.99 13.87
CA ALA A 278 -10.42 -1.78 13.68
C ALA A 278 -11.63 -1.78 14.61
N VAL A 279 -11.69 -0.81 15.51
CA VAL A 279 -12.91 -0.48 16.26
C VAL A 279 -13.75 0.42 15.36
N ARG A 280 -14.93 -0.05 14.95
CA ARG A 280 -15.86 0.73 14.15
C ARG A 280 -17.13 0.99 14.93
N ALA A 281 -17.53 2.26 14.97
CA ALA A 281 -18.82 2.68 15.48
C ALA A 281 -19.60 3.40 14.38
N ASN A 282 -20.90 3.13 14.28
CA ASN A 282 -21.75 3.77 13.29
C ASN A 282 -23.09 4.18 13.88
N ILE A 283 -23.67 5.21 13.28
CA ILE A 283 -25.06 5.60 13.47
C ILE A 283 -25.65 5.98 12.12
N GLY A 284 -26.83 5.44 11.82
CA GLY A 284 -27.58 5.68 10.60
C GLY A 284 -29.01 6.09 10.94
N PHE A 285 -29.56 6.99 10.15
CA PHE A 285 -30.95 7.43 10.21
C PHE A 285 -31.56 7.34 8.81
N SER A 286 -32.68 6.64 8.70
CA SER A 286 -33.45 6.53 7.47
C SER A 286 -34.87 7.02 7.74
N THR A 287 -35.46 7.76 6.80
CA THR A 287 -36.84 8.24 6.90
C THR A 287 -37.39 8.57 5.53
N ASP A 288 -38.70 8.42 5.37
CA ASP A 288 -39.43 9.16 4.37
C ASP A 288 -39.69 10.57 4.92
N ILE A 289 -39.50 11.59 4.10
CA ILE A 289 -39.85 12.98 4.38
C ILE A 289 -40.87 13.47 3.36
N GLY A 290 -41.88 14.20 3.82
CA GLY A 290 -42.72 14.93 2.88
C GLY A 290 -44.13 15.27 3.29
N THR A 291 -44.80 15.99 2.41
CA THR A 291 -46.25 16.25 2.49
C THR A 291 -47.05 15.02 2.06
N GLU A 292 -48.35 15.00 2.34
CA GLU A 292 -49.24 13.89 1.93
C GLU A 292 -49.29 13.70 0.40
N SER A 293 -49.07 14.77 -0.38
CA SER A 293 -49.12 14.74 -1.84
C SER A 293 -48.20 15.82 -2.46
N GLY A 294 -48.02 15.75 -3.78
CA GLY A 294 -47.27 16.72 -4.55
C GLY A 294 -45.76 16.48 -4.59
N PHE A 295 -45.01 17.47 -5.08
CA PHE A 295 -43.57 17.37 -5.27
C PHE A 295 -42.80 17.01 -3.99
N PHE A 296 -43.26 17.52 -2.85
CA PHE A 296 -42.60 17.33 -1.57
C PHE A 296 -42.99 16.03 -0.85
N SER A 297 -43.84 15.16 -1.38
CA SER A 297 -44.18 13.87 -0.73
C SER A 297 -43.06 12.82 -0.88
N ASN A 298 -43.03 11.78 -0.04
CA ASN A 298 -42.29 10.52 -0.29
C ASN A 298 -40.81 10.68 -0.74
N TRP A 299 -40.08 11.64 -0.19
CA TRP A 299 -38.63 11.71 -0.39
C TRP A 299 -37.95 10.79 0.62
N GLN A 300 -37.06 9.93 0.16
CA GLN A 300 -36.26 9.08 1.02
C GLN A 300 -34.97 9.78 1.40
N VAL A 301 -34.73 9.90 2.70
CA VAL A 301 -33.49 10.43 3.26
C VAL A 301 -32.76 9.31 4.01
N ASN A 302 -31.47 9.16 3.70
CA ASN A 302 -30.56 8.35 4.50
C ASN A 302 -29.37 9.21 4.93
N LEU A 303 -29.03 9.11 6.20
CA LEU A 303 -27.87 9.74 6.83
C LEU A 303 -27.08 8.66 7.53
N ASP A 304 -25.77 8.59 7.28
CA ASP A 304 -24.89 7.67 7.99
C ASP A 304 -23.63 8.38 8.46
N TYR A 305 -23.17 8.02 9.65
CA TYR A 305 -21.88 8.41 10.17
C TYR A 305 -21.16 7.16 10.67
N VAL A 306 -19.88 7.02 10.28
CA VAL A 306 -19.02 5.91 10.66
C VAL A 306 -17.70 6.46 11.18
N TYR A 307 -17.41 6.16 12.44
CA TYR A 307 -16.09 6.33 13.05
C TYR A 307 -15.35 4.99 12.99
N THR A 308 -14.07 5.01 12.59
CA THR A 308 -13.19 3.85 12.68
C THR A 308 -11.87 4.25 13.32
N ARG A 309 -11.46 3.55 14.38
CA ARG A 309 -10.11 3.59 14.94
C ARG A 309 -9.38 2.32 14.56
N PHE A 310 -8.27 2.45 13.85
CA PHE A 310 -7.38 1.36 13.51
C PHE A 310 -6.33 1.24 14.62
N ASN A 311 -6.21 0.06 15.22
CA ASN A 311 -5.21 -0.28 16.23
C ASN A 311 -4.19 -1.24 15.63
N ASP A 312 -2.98 -1.21 16.18
CA ASP A 312 -1.89 -2.14 15.85
C ASP A 312 -1.64 -2.21 14.34
N THR A 313 -1.58 -1.03 13.72
CA THR A 313 -1.51 -0.89 12.25
C THR A 313 -0.21 -1.46 11.72
N LEU A 314 -0.08 -1.72 10.42
CA LEU A 314 1.18 -2.25 9.90
C LEU A 314 2.26 -1.16 9.85
N ALA A 315 3.49 -1.53 10.16
CA ALA A 315 4.71 -0.76 9.95
C ALA A 315 5.85 -1.68 9.50
N VAL A 316 6.80 -1.11 8.74
CA VAL A 316 8.06 -1.76 8.38
C VAL A 316 9.19 -0.87 8.84
N VAL A 317 10.20 -1.44 9.47
CA VAL A 317 11.40 -0.74 9.96
C VAL A 317 12.66 -1.49 9.52
N ASP A 318 13.77 -0.80 9.37
CA ASP A 318 15.08 -1.42 9.16
C ASP A 318 15.82 -1.55 10.50
N LEU A 319 16.11 -2.78 10.93
CA LEU A 319 16.76 -3.03 12.22
C LEU A 319 18.20 -2.49 12.29
N LEU A 320 18.86 -2.21 11.17
CA LEU A 320 20.25 -1.73 11.16
C LEU A 320 20.40 -0.22 10.98
N GLN A 321 19.36 0.49 10.56
CA GLN A 321 19.46 1.94 10.37
C GLN A 321 19.36 2.66 11.72
N GLN A 322 20.46 3.27 12.15
CA GLN A 322 20.55 4.02 13.41
C GLN A 322 21.06 5.44 13.19
N ILE A 323 20.63 6.37 14.04
CA ILE A 323 21.05 7.78 13.98
C ILE A 323 22.56 7.84 14.15
N ASN A 324 23.26 8.41 13.18
CA ASN A 324 24.72 8.49 13.22
C ASN A 324 25.18 9.83 13.84
N PRO A 325 25.64 9.84 15.10
CA PRO A 325 26.00 11.08 15.79
C PRO A 325 27.19 11.82 15.16
N SER A 326 27.99 11.18 14.29
CA SER A 326 29.11 11.85 13.61
C SER A 326 28.68 12.73 12.42
N LEU A 327 27.42 12.65 11.99
CA LEU A 327 26.90 13.39 10.83
C LEU A 327 26.04 14.58 11.28
N GLY A 328 26.02 15.64 10.45
CA GLY A 328 25.19 16.83 10.71
C GLY A 328 25.40 17.43 12.11
N LEU A 329 24.29 17.80 12.75
CA LEU A 329 24.21 18.28 14.12
C LEU A 329 23.91 17.11 15.07
N ASN A 330 24.96 16.32 15.38
CA ASN A 330 24.84 15.14 16.25
C ASN A 330 23.80 14.11 15.75
N GLY A 331 23.90 13.77 14.47
CA GLY A 331 23.03 12.84 13.76
C GLY A 331 21.71 13.43 13.27
N ARG A 332 21.58 14.76 13.27
CA ARG A 332 20.39 15.43 12.75
C ARG A 332 20.72 16.52 11.75
N THR A 333 19.81 16.80 10.84
CA THR A 333 19.84 18.01 10.03
C THR A 333 19.48 19.25 10.85
N VAL A 334 19.66 20.42 10.25
CA VAL A 334 19.30 21.72 10.85
C VAL A 334 17.81 21.85 11.17
N ASP A 335 16.93 21.22 10.37
CA ASP A 335 15.48 21.13 10.61
C ASP A 335 15.09 19.95 11.53
N GLY A 336 16.07 19.20 12.05
CA GLY A 336 15.87 18.19 13.11
C GLY A 336 15.68 16.76 12.62
N ARG A 337 15.72 16.51 11.31
CA ARG A 337 15.56 15.16 10.75
C ARG A 337 16.72 14.26 11.12
N PRO A 338 16.48 12.99 11.49
CA PRO A 338 17.56 12.05 11.72
C PRO A 338 18.33 11.76 10.44
N ILE A 339 19.65 11.60 10.59
CA ILE A 339 20.57 11.14 9.56
C ILE A 339 20.97 9.71 9.94
N TYR A 340 20.42 8.74 9.22
CA TYR A 340 20.65 7.33 9.49
C TYR A 340 21.94 6.83 8.83
N SER A 341 22.57 5.85 9.46
CA SER A 341 23.61 5.02 8.87
C SER A 341 23.46 3.59 9.37
N PRO A 342 23.80 2.58 8.54
CA PRO A 342 23.71 1.20 8.95
C PRO A 342 24.78 0.90 10.01
N ILE A 343 24.39 0.11 11.00
CA ILE A 343 25.29 -0.45 12.00
C ILE A 343 25.52 -1.94 11.75
N ASP A 344 26.63 -2.46 12.26
CA ASP A 344 26.90 -3.89 12.35
C ASP A 344 27.15 -4.28 13.81
N PRO A 345 26.14 -4.85 14.50
CA PRO A 345 26.29 -5.35 15.87
C PRO A 345 27.37 -6.42 16.04
N LEU A 346 27.72 -7.16 14.99
CA LEU A 346 28.73 -8.22 15.02
C LEU A 346 30.15 -7.71 14.77
N ARG A 347 30.29 -6.43 14.43
CA ARG A 347 31.60 -5.85 14.13
C ARG A 347 32.46 -5.75 15.37
N ALA A 348 33.74 -6.10 15.22
CA ALA A 348 34.72 -6.00 16.31
C ALA A 348 34.76 -4.57 16.90
N GLY A 349 34.55 -4.47 18.21
CA GLY A 349 34.49 -3.21 18.94
C GLY A 349 33.11 -2.56 19.01
N CYS A 350 32.11 -3.11 18.32
CA CYS A 350 30.72 -2.73 18.52
C CYS A 350 30.13 -3.45 19.73
N ASN A 351 29.44 -2.71 20.60
CA ASN A 351 28.72 -3.24 21.77
C ASN A 351 27.21 -3.01 21.64
N ALA A 352 26.73 -2.75 20.42
CA ALA A 352 25.32 -2.45 20.19
C ALA A 352 24.46 -3.67 20.51
N GLN A 353 23.42 -3.47 21.32
CA GLN A 353 22.41 -4.49 21.60
C GLN A 353 21.03 -3.89 21.34
N LEU A 354 20.25 -4.58 20.50
CA LEU A 354 18.88 -4.20 20.23
C LEU A 354 18.07 -4.26 21.53
N VAL A 355 17.24 -3.24 21.77
CA VAL A 355 16.31 -3.21 22.90
C VAL A 355 15.04 -3.97 22.50
N GLY A 356 14.68 -5.00 23.29
CA GLY A 356 13.54 -5.86 22.98
C GLY A 356 13.79 -6.65 21.70
N THR A 357 12.79 -6.70 20.83
CA THR A 357 12.85 -7.40 19.53
C THR A 357 12.86 -6.43 18.34
N GLY A 358 13.04 -5.14 18.60
CA GLY A 358 12.81 -4.08 17.62
C GLY A 358 11.49 -3.40 17.88
N GLY A 359 10.56 -3.54 16.95
CA GLY A 359 9.27 -2.84 16.97
C GLY A 359 9.33 -1.48 16.25
N ASN A 360 8.24 -0.71 16.29
CA ASN A 360 8.23 0.64 15.70
C ASN A 360 9.34 1.50 16.33
N ASN A 361 10.17 2.15 15.50
CA ASN A 361 11.34 2.93 15.91
C ASN A 361 12.40 2.12 16.73
N PRO A 362 13.11 1.16 16.11
CA PRO A 362 14.08 0.29 16.77
C PRO A 362 15.18 1.04 17.53
N GLN A 363 15.44 0.65 18.77
CA GLN A 363 16.44 1.28 19.64
C GLN A 363 17.58 0.33 20.00
N TYR A 364 18.78 0.90 20.17
CA TYR A 364 19.97 0.16 20.61
C TYR A 364 20.59 0.76 21.86
N THR A 365 21.07 -0.11 22.76
CA THR A 365 22.01 0.25 23.82
C THR A 365 23.44 -0.06 23.39
N GLY A 366 24.44 0.58 24.01
CA GLY A 366 25.86 0.29 23.72
C GLY A 366 26.32 0.70 22.31
N LEU A 367 25.52 1.52 21.61
CA LEU A 367 25.86 2.04 20.29
C LEU A 367 27.13 2.89 20.38
N SER A 368 28.15 2.49 19.61
CA SER A 368 29.46 3.15 19.57
C SER A 368 29.85 3.50 18.14
N ALA A 369 30.83 4.38 17.96
CA ALA A 369 31.34 4.73 16.64
C ALA A 369 31.85 3.52 15.84
N ALA A 370 32.33 2.47 16.52
CA ALA A 370 32.81 1.24 15.88
C ALA A 370 31.68 0.41 15.23
N CYS A 371 30.44 0.61 15.66
CA CYS A 371 29.27 -0.07 15.09
C CYS A 371 28.94 0.42 13.68
N PHE A 372 29.22 1.68 13.38
CA PHE A 372 28.88 2.26 12.08
C PHE A 372 29.88 1.83 11.02
N ASN A 373 29.37 1.48 9.85
CA ASN A 373 30.19 1.36 8.65
C ASN A 373 30.59 2.75 8.16
N THR A 374 31.74 3.23 8.64
CA THR A 374 32.37 4.43 8.09
C THR A 374 33.28 4.03 6.92
N PRO A 375 33.01 4.47 5.68
CA PRO A 375 33.98 4.33 4.60
C PRO A 375 35.27 5.10 4.93
N ALA A 376 36.40 4.60 4.47
CA ALA A 376 37.63 5.39 4.46
C ALA A 376 37.43 6.63 3.56
N ALA A 377 37.66 7.82 4.14
CA ALA A 377 37.84 9.10 3.44
C ALA A 377 36.75 9.52 2.42
N GLY A 378 35.63 10.06 2.92
CA GLY A 378 34.89 11.11 2.21
C GLY A 378 34.05 10.69 1.00
N ARG A 379 33.63 9.42 0.90
CA ARG A 379 32.58 9.02 -0.06
C ARG A 379 31.22 9.02 0.63
N PRO A 380 30.16 9.56 -0.01
CA PRO A 380 28.80 9.37 0.48
C PRO A 380 28.52 7.87 0.59
N LEU A 381 27.76 7.46 1.62
CA LEU A 381 27.19 6.11 1.71
C LEU A 381 26.38 5.90 0.43
N GLN A 382 26.95 5.21 -0.55
CA GLN A 382 26.29 4.84 -1.81
C GLN A 382 26.14 3.32 -1.92
N ASP A 383 26.94 2.55 -1.18
CA ASP A 383 26.93 1.09 -1.21
C ASP A 383 26.65 0.54 0.20
N PHE A 384 25.37 0.29 0.48
CA PHE A 384 24.92 -0.46 1.65
C PHE A 384 25.35 -1.92 1.58
N GLN A 385 25.45 -2.46 0.36
CA GLN A 385 25.73 -3.87 0.11
C GLN A 385 27.21 -4.17 0.21
N THR A 386 27.63 -4.60 1.39
CA THR A 386 28.87 -5.39 1.52
C THR A 386 28.49 -6.87 1.57
N ALA A 387 29.46 -7.76 1.38
CA ALA A 387 29.21 -9.20 1.48
C ALA A 387 28.66 -9.64 2.86
N THR A 388 28.69 -8.78 3.88
CA THR A 388 28.30 -9.11 5.27
C THR A 388 27.14 -8.29 5.83
N LEU A 389 26.66 -7.27 5.11
CA LEU A 389 25.56 -6.40 5.54
C LEU A 389 24.64 -6.13 4.35
N GLN A 390 23.43 -6.68 4.49
CA GLN A 390 22.28 -6.62 3.58
C GLN A 390 21.07 -6.06 4.36
N GLU A 391 19.89 -5.98 3.73
CA GLU A 391 18.71 -5.34 4.35
C GLU A 391 18.16 -6.22 5.48
N PHE A 392 17.80 -5.61 6.61
CA PHE A 392 17.16 -6.31 7.74
C PHE A 392 15.84 -5.64 8.09
N LEU A 393 14.83 -5.83 7.24
CA LEU A 393 13.51 -5.24 7.45
C LEU A 393 12.70 -6.07 8.45
N GLN A 394 11.92 -5.42 9.28
CA GLN A 394 11.01 -6.05 10.23
C GLN A 394 9.59 -5.54 10.02
N LEU A 395 8.65 -6.47 9.82
CA LEU A 395 7.22 -6.21 9.94
C LEU A 395 6.87 -6.06 11.43
N THR A 396 6.28 -4.94 11.80
CA THR A 396 5.90 -4.58 13.17
C THR A 396 4.56 -3.86 13.18
N ASN A 397 4.00 -3.61 14.36
CA ASN A 397 2.88 -2.69 14.54
C ASN A 397 3.37 -1.24 14.53
N GLY A 398 2.60 -0.36 13.89
CA GLY A 398 2.76 1.09 13.88
C GLY A 398 1.65 1.80 14.66
N ASP A 399 1.66 3.13 14.60
CA ASP A 399 0.74 3.97 15.37
C ASP A 399 -0.73 3.74 14.98
N SER A 400 -1.61 3.80 15.97
CA SER A 400 -3.07 3.81 15.74
C SER A 400 -3.50 5.11 15.07
N PHE A 401 -4.51 5.04 14.19
CA PHE A 401 -5.06 6.20 13.51
C PHE A 401 -6.56 6.07 13.29
N GLU A 402 -7.22 7.14 12.85
CA GLU A 402 -8.68 7.18 12.73
C GLU A 402 -9.20 7.61 11.36
N SER A 403 -10.48 7.31 11.13
CA SER A 403 -11.25 7.78 10.00
C SER A 403 -12.68 8.11 10.40
N HIS A 404 -13.20 9.17 9.81
CA HIS A 404 -14.56 9.66 9.93
C HIS A 404 -15.20 9.68 8.55
N ASN A 405 -16.29 8.93 8.37
CA ASN A 405 -17.05 8.90 7.13
C ASN A 405 -18.47 9.38 7.42
N PHE A 406 -18.99 10.24 6.56
CA PHE A 406 -20.37 10.68 6.58
C PHE A 406 -20.98 10.52 5.20
N SER A 407 -22.21 10.02 5.11
CA SER A 407 -22.97 10.00 3.88
C SER A 407 -24.37 10.55 4.06
N PHE A 408 -24.83 11.22 3.01
CA PHE A 408 -26.20 11.68 2.86
C PHE A 408 -26.71 11.23 1.50
N VAL A 409 -27.89 10.61 1.48
CA VAL A 409 -28.59 10.21 0.25
C VAL A 409 -30.00 10.76 0.31
N LEU A 410 -30.42 11.40 -0.78
CA LEU A 410 -31.76 11.89 -1.01
C LEU A 410 -32.28 11.27 -2.30
N THR A 411 -33.33 10.46 -2.22
CA THR A 411 -33.93 9.80 -3.39
C THR A 411 -35.42 10.10 -3.48
N LYS A 412 -35.92 10.23 -4.71
CA LYS A 412 -37.35 10.24 -4.99
C LYS A 412 -37.66 9.62 -6.34
N GLN A 413 -38.71 8.80 -6.34
CA GLN A 413 -39.34 8.24 -7.51
C GLN A 413 -40.68 8.96 -7.72
N PHE A 414 -40.83 9.66 -8.83
CA PHE A 414 -42.10 10.23 -9.28
C PHE A 414 -42.74 9.24 -10.25
N SER A 415 -43.96 8.81 -9.93
CA SER A 415 -44.76 7.90 -10.78
C SER A 415 -45.47 8.61 -11.93
N GLU A 416 -45.38 9.93 -11.99
CA GLU A 416 -45.83 10.79 -13.08
C GLU A 416 -44.62 11.47 -13.72
N GLY A 417 -44.71 11.79 -15.01
CA GLY A 417 -43.67 12.53 -15.72
C GLY A 417 -43.62 13.99 -15.26
N LEU A 418 -42.50 14.66 -15.54
CA LEU A 418 -42.39 16.12 -15.42
C LEU A 418 -43.23 16.84 -16.48
N PHE A 419 -43.45 16.20 -17.64
CA PHE A 419 -44.14 16.81 -18.78
C PHE A 419 -45.36 16.03 -19.26
N THR A 420 -45.39 14.71 -19.06
CA THR A 420 -46.47 13.83 -19.54
C THR A 420 -47.02 12.95 -18.43
N GLU A 421 -48.33 12.68 -18.46
CA GLU A 421 -49.01 11.87 -17.44
C GLU A 421 -48.56 10.39 -17.44
N GLY A 422 -48.11 9.86 -18.59
CA GLY A 422 -47.56 8.50 -18.73
C GLY A 422 -46.07 8.38 -18.39
N GLY A 423 -45.43 9.48 -17.99
CA GLY A 423 -43.99 9.54 -17.71
C GLY A 423 -43.61 9.07 -16.30
N SER A 424 -42.32 9.17 -16.01
CA SER A 424 -41.75 9.01 -14.67
C SER A 424 -40.46 9.83 -14.55
N PHE A 425 -40.16 10.27 -13.34
CA PHE A 425 -38.94 11.01 -13.06
C PHE A 425 -38.29 10.52 -11.77
N ASN A 426 -36.97 10.34 -11.80
CA ASN A 426 -36.22 9.78 -10.69
C ASN A 426 -35.09 10.74 -10.35
N VAL A 427 -34.99 11.11 -9.08
CA VAL A 427 -33.89 11.91 -8.54
C VAL A 427 -33.16 11.07 -7.52
N ASN A 428 -31.84 10.97 -7.67
CA ASN A 428 -30.96 10.44 -6.64
C ASN A 428 -29.79 11.40 -6.47
N PHE A 429 -29.68 11.99 -5.28
CA PHE A 429 -28.56 12.81 -4.88
C PHE A 429 -27.81 12.11 -3.75
N GLY A 430 -26.49 12.08 -3.85
CA GLY A 430 -25.59 11.52 -2.86
C GLY A 430 -24.47 12.49 -2.52
N TYR A 431 -24.11 12.54 -1.26
CA TYR A 431 -22.91 13.18 -0.76
C TYR A 431 -22.18 12.23 0.17
N ALA A 432 -20.86 12.10 0.00
CA ALA A 432 -19.98 11.38 0.89
C ALA A 432 -18.81 12.27 1.31
N PHE A 433 -18.58 12.33 2.61
CA PHE A 433 -17.42 12.93 3.25
C PHE A 433 -16.54 11.84 3.84
N ASN A 434 -15.24 11.93 3.63
CA ASN A 434 -14.26 11.03 4.24
C ASN A 434 -13.06 11.84 4.76
N ASP A 435 -12.87 11.84 6.06
CA ASP A 435 -11.61 12.22 6.69
C ASP A 435 -10.90 10.95 7.13
N SER A 436 -9.73 10.66 6.58
CA SER A 436 -9.02 9.42 6.88
C SER A 436 -7.53 9.66 7.05
N GLN A 437 -6.97 9.01 8.06
CA GLN A 437 -5.55 9.02 8.35
C GLN A 437 -4.86 7.73 7.91
N GLN A 438 -3.53 7.74 7.87
CA GLN A 438 -2.67 6.58 7.64
C GLN A 438 -1.33 6.77 8.37
N ALA A 439 -0.72 5.67 8.83
CA ALA A 439 0.64 5.68 9.38
C ALA A 439 1.69 5.46 8.26
N GLY A 440 1.61 4.33 7.54
CA GLY A 440 2.48 4.00 6.40
C GLY A 440 1.71 3.80 5.09
N ASN A 441 2.42 3.74 3.96
CA ASN A 441 1.84 3.49 2.64
C ASN A 441 2.03 2.01 2.25
N PHE A 442 1.08 1.15 2.62
CA PHE A 442 1.11 -0.28 2.29
C PHE A 442 0.50 -0.55 0.91
N ARG A 443 1.17 -0.10 -0.15
CA ARG A 443 0.75 -0.28 -1.57
C ARG A 443 1.43 -1.46 -2.26
N SER A 444 2.55 -1.92 -1.72
CA SER A 444 3.33 -3.01 -2.30
C SER A 444 3.09 -4.31 -1.54
N SER A 445 3.32 -5.41 -2.24
CA SER A 445 3.43 -6.75 -1.64
C SER A 445 4.82 -7.02 -1.05
N THR A 446 5.77 -6.08 -1.15
CA THR A 446 7.15 -6.27 -0.68
C THR A 446 7.49 -5.27 0.44
N ALA A 447 8.21 -5.72 1.47
CA ALA A 447 8.49 -4.87 2.63
C ALA A 447 9.40 -3.68 2.29
N ASP A 448 10.39 -3.89 1.41
CA ASP A 448 11.30 -2.85 0.90
C ASP A 448 10.52 -1.67 0.31
N SER A 449 9.60 -1.94 -0.61
CA SER A 449 8.84 -0.92 -1.32
C SER A 449 7.80 -0.25 -0.42
N ASN A 450 7.38 -0.89 0.68
CA ASN A 450 6.52 -0.25 1.67
C ASN A 450 7.32 0.66 2.63
N PHE A 451 8.53 0.24 3.01
CA PHE A 451 9.48 1.07 3.74
C PHE A 451 9.91 2.28 2.90
N ASP A 452 10.14 2.09 1.60
CA ASP A 452 10.62 3.12 0.69
C ASP A 452 9.51 3.98 0.07
N GLY A 453 8.36 3.40 -0.25
CA GLY A 453 7.26 4.10 -0.94
C GLY A 453 6.45 5.04 -0.05
N THR A 454 6.90 5.28 1.19
CA THR A 454 6.22 6.15 2.15
C THR A 454 6.96 7.46 2.32
N ALA A 455 6.35 8.56 1.87
CA ALA A 455 6.87 9.89 2.17
C ALA A 455 6.98 10.08 3.70
N ALA A 456 8.10 10.59 4.20
CA ALA A 456 8.32 10.70 5.64
C ALA A 456 9.26 11.85 6.01
N PHE A 457 9.11 12.37 7.24
CA PHE A 457 10.10 13.22 7.90
C PHE A 457 11.22 12.36 8.50
N ASP A 458 10.80 11.33 9.24
CA ASP A 458 11.62 10.27 9.81
C ASP A 458 11.21 8.93 9.18
N PRO A 459 12.06 8.31 8.35
CA PRO A 459 11.72 7.07 7.67
C PRO A 459 11.64 5.83 8.57
N GLN A 460 12.26 5.86 9.75
CA GLN A 460 12.24 4.75 10.72
C GLN A 460 11.11 4.89 11.74
N ASN A 461 10.51 6.08 11.82
CA ASN A 461 9.40 6.39 12.71
C ASN A 461 8.36 7.23 11.96
N VAL A 462 7.59 6.53 11.14
CA VAL A 462 6.65 7.17 10.24
C VAL A 462 5.38 7.58 11.00
N GLY A 463 5.26 8.88 11.28
CA GLY A 463 4.09 9.41 12.00
C GLY A 463 2.77 9.31 11.22
N VAL A 464 1.65 9.34 11.95
CA VAL A 464 0.30 9.39 11.37
C VAL A 464 0.08 10.71 10.62
N SER A 465 -0.52 10.61 9.43
CA SER A 465 -0.92 11.77 8.64
C SER A 465 -2.26 11.53 7.96
N GLN A 466 -2.76 12.54 7.26
CA GLN A 466 -3.83 12.39 6.28
C GLN A 466 -3.51 11.28 5.26
N SER A 467 -4.52 10.51 4.85
CA SER A 467 -4.39 9.40 3.90
C SER A 467 -4.18 9.89 2.46
N GLY A 468 -3.25 9.27 1.73
CA GLY A 468 -3.01 9.54 0.31
C GLY A 468 -4.08 8.93 -0.61
N PHE A 469 -5.03 8.18 -0.05
CA PHE A 469 -6.17 7.59 -0.76
C PHE A 469 -7.50 8.28 -0.46
N GLU A 470 -7.48 9.25 0.43
CA GLU A 470 -8.67 9.99 0.83
C GLU A 470 -9.30 10.70 -0.38
N THR A 471 -10.62 10.60 -0.49
CA THR A 471 -11.43 11.50 -1.32
C THR A 471 -12.39 12.20 -0.39
N ARG A 472 -12.05 13.43 0.02
CA ARG A 472 -12.67 14.06 1.17
C ARG A 472 -14.08 14.56 0.92
N HIS A 473 -14.36 15.08 -0.26
CA HIS A 473 -15.72 15.40 -0.71
C HIS A 473 -16.05 14.67 -2.01
N ASN A 474 -17.20 14.00 -2.06
CA ASN A 474 -17.73 13.35 -3.26
C ASN A 474 -19.24 13.58 -3.37
N PHE A 475 -19.67 14.19 -4.46
CA PHE A 475 -21.06 14.45 -4.79
C PHE A 475 -21.47 13.61 -6.00
N THR A 476 -22.65 13.02 -5.96
CA THR A 476 -23.25 12.30 -7.09
C THR A 476 -24.69 12.77 -7.30
N LEU A 477 -25.07 12.98 -8.55
CA LEU A 477 -26.44 13.28 -8.95
C LEU A 477 -26.83 12.38 -10.12
N ALA A 478 -27.90 11.62 -9.98
CA ALA A 478 -28.52 10.87 -11.05
C ALA A 478 -29.95 11.38 -11.27
N LEU A 479 -30.24 11.81 -12.50
CA LEU A 479 -31.56 12.22 -12.96
C LEU A 479 -31.97 11.29 -14.08
N ASN A 480 -33.10 10.59 -13.92
CA ASN A 480 -33.65 9.76 -14.98
C ASN A 480 -35.07 10.22 -15.26
N LEU A 481 -35.30 10.62 -16.50
CA LEU A 481 -36.58 11.08 -17.00
C LEU A 481 -37.05 10.10 -18.06
N ARG A 482 -38.30 9.68 -17.98
CA ARG A 482 -39.02 8.99 -19.04
C ARG A 482 -40.32 9.73 -19.29
N GLU A 483 -40.58 10.12 -20.52
CA GLU A 483 -41.78 10.84 -20.95
C GLU A 483 -42.36 10.20 -22.19
N GLU A 484 -43.63 10.45 -22.48
CA GLU A 484 -44.30 9.99 -23.70
C GLU A 484 -44.80 11.19 -24.50
N PHE A 485 -43.88 11.99 -25.05
CA PHE A 485 -44.24 13.14 -25.91
C PHE A 485 -44.98 12.71 -27.19
N ILE A 486 -44.82 11.44 -27.57
CA ILE A 486 -45.60 10.75 -28.58
C ILE A 486 -46.30 9.60 -27.87
N GLU A 487 -47.63 9.53 -28.00
CA GLU A 487 -48.45 8.49 -27.38
C GLU A 487 -47.91 7.08 -27.71
N ASP A 488 -47.73 6.24 -26.69
CA ASP A 488 -47.13 4.89 -26.74
C ASP A 488 -45.63 4.81 -27.07
N TYR A 489 -44.90 5.94 -27.17
CA TYR A 489 -43.46 5.95 -27.46
C TYR A 489 -42.67 6.76 -26.44
N SER A 490 -41.82 6.05 -25.69
CA SER A 490 -41.03 6.66 -24.64
C SER A 490 -39.84 7.46 -25.18
N THR A 491 -39.70 8.67 -24.64
CA THR A 491 -38.50 9.50 -24.66
C THR A 491 -37.84 9.36 -23.30
N SER A 492 -36.57 8.95 -23.26
CA SER A 492 -35.81 8.81 -22.02
C SER A 492 -34.55 9.68 -22.05
N VAL A 493 -34.32 10.37 -20.94
CA VAL A 493 -33.12 11.16 -20.68
C VAL A 493 -32.51 10.69 -19.37
N GLY A 494 -31.25 10.29 -19.39
CA GLY A 494 -30.46 9.95 -18.21
C GLY A 494 -29.29 10.90 -18.08
N ILE A 495 -29.13 11.51 -16.90
CA ILE A 495 -27.96 12.31 -16.54
C ILE A 495 -27.35 11.69 -15.30
N PHE A 496 -26.06 11.41 -15.35
CA PHE A 496 -25.27 11.11 -14.16
C PHE A 496 -24.16 12.15 -14.06
N PHE A 497 -24.00 12.74 -12.88
CA PHE A 497 -22.97 13.73 -12.61
C PHE A 497 -22.24 13.33 -11.33
N ARG A 498 -20.91 13.45 -11.37
CA ARG A 498 -20.03 13.23 -10.22
C ARG A 498 -19.06 14.39 -10.08
N ALA A 499 -18.93 14.90 -8.87
CA ALA A 499 -17.90 15.87 -8.51
C ALA A 499 -17.17 15.38 -7.26
N ASN A 500 -15.86 15.17 -7.36
CA ASN A 500 -15.07 14.75 -6.22
C ASN A 500 -13.80 15.59 -6.09
N GLU A 501 -13.43 15.87 -4.84
CA GLU A 501 -12.18 16.53 -4.51
C GLU A 501 -10.99 15.67 -4.95
N GLY A 502 -9.91 16.31 -5.37
CA GLY A 502 -8.70 15.64 -5.78
C GLY A 502 -7.99 14.95 -4.62
N ARG A 503 -7.30 13.86 -4.93
CA ARG A 503 -6.56 13.06 -3.94
C ARG A 503 -5.42 13.85 -3.33
N PRO A 504 -5.12 13.65 -2.03
CA PRO A 504 -3.93 14.20 -1.41
C PRO A 504 -2.63 13.67 -2.02
N TYR A 505 -1.57 14.47 -1.96
CA TYR A 505 -0.20 14.06 -2.29
C TYR A 505 0.82 14.81 -1.42
N SER A 506 2.07 14.35 -1.45
CA SER A 506 3.18 14.92 -0.68
C SER A 506 4.21 15.57 -1.60
N LEU A 507 4.87 16.62 -1.10
CA LEU A 507 6.06 17.18 -1.73
C LEU A 507 7.29 16.59 -1.05
N VAL A 508 8.20 16.06 -1.85
CA VAL A 508 9.44 15.40 -1.43
C VAL A 508 10.61 16.02 -2.19
N PHE A 509 11.82 15.86 -1.67
CA PHE A 509 13.02 16.18 -2.43
C PHE A 509 13.24 15.15 -3.54
N ASP A 510 13.55 15.63 -4.73
CA ASP A 510 14.21 14.86 -5.78
C ASP A 510 15.66 14.61 -5.30
N ASP A 511 15.91 13.46 -4.68
CA ASP A 511 17.20 13.15 -4.05
C ASP A 511 17.99 12.14 -4.89
N ALA A 512 19.00 12.65 -5.61
CA ALA A 512 19.98 11.81 -6.30
C ALA A 512 21.01 11.17 -5.34
N THR A 513 20.99 11.49 -4.03
CA THR A 513 22.00 11.11 -3.04
C THR A 513 21.38 10.68 -1.70
N PRO A 514 21.36 9.39 -1.33
CA PRO A 514 20.62 8.88 -0.17
C PRO A 514 21.25 9.36 1.17
N THR A 515 20.99 10.61 1.54
CA THR A 515 21.66 11.30 2.65
C THR A 515 20.92 11.04 3.97
N PHE A 516 19.62 10.75 3.89
CA PHE A 516 18.75 10.55 5.05
C PHE A 516 18.55 9.08 5.44
N ARG A 517 18.94 8.17 4.55
CA ARG A 517 18.77 6.73 4.66
C ARG A 517 20.07 6.12 4.16
N GLY A 518 20.75 5.29 4.94
CA GLY A 518 21.99 4.68 4.47
C GLY A 518 21.73 3.83 3.21
N SER A 519 21.98 4.40 2.03
CA SER A 519 22.31 3.76 0.75
C SER A 519 21.52 2.57 0.19
N LEU A 520 20.18 2.56 0.27
CA LEU A 520 19.37 1.54 -0.43
C LEU A 520 18.17 2.05 -1.20
N SER A 521 17.45 3.03 -0.66
CA SER A 521 16.29 3.57 -1.36
C SER A 521 16.73 4.65 -2.33
N ALA A 522 16.60 4.39 -3.63
CA ALA A 522 16.68 5.40 -4.67
C ALA A 522 15.35 6.18 -4.82
N GLU A 523 14.38 5.94 -3.94
CA GLU A 523 13.07 6.57 -3.97
C GLU A 523 13.08 7.96 -3.31
N GLU A 524 12.48 8.91 -4.03
CA GLU A 524 12.22 10.26 -3.57
C GLU A 524 11.07 10.25 -2.57
N ASN A 525 11.36 10.11 -1.28
CA ASN A 525 10.33 10.00 -0.22
C ASN A 525 10.56 10.93 0.98
N ILE A 526 11.60 11.76 0.92
CA ILE A 526 11.99 12.65 2.00
C ILE A 526 11.20 13.95 1.86
N LEU A 527 10.26 14.22 2.79
CA LEU A 527 9.38 15.39 2.75
C LEU A 527 10.15 16.72 2.56
N ALA A 528 9.67 17.61 1.70
CA ALA A 528 10.40 18.84 1.37
C ALA A 528 10.40 19.85 2.55
N TYR A 529 11.55 20.48 2.79
CA TYR A 529 11.64 21.64 3.70
C TYR A 529 11.22 22.92 2.98
N ILE A 530 10.32 23.69 3.59
CA ILE A 530 9.80 24.96 3.04
C ILE A 530 10.60 26.12 3.62
N PRO A 531 11.51 26.78 2.85
CA PRO A 531 12.32 27.87 3.37
C PRO A 531 11.52 29.15 3.64
N THR A 532 11.96 29.94 4.61
CA THR A 532 11.45 31.31 4.86
C THR A 532 11.85 32.31 3.79
N GLY A 533 12.81 31.95 2.94
CA GLY A 533 13.35 32.77 1.85
C GLY A 533 14.81 32.42 1.54
N LEU A 534 15.47 33.26 0.74
CA LEU A 534 16.86 33.02 0.30
C LEU A 534 17.89 33.02 1.45
N ASN A 535 17.57 33.71 2.54
CA ASN A 535 18.45 33.87 3.70
C ASN A 535 18.01 32.98 4.88
N ASP A 536 17.21 31.94 4.62
CA ASP A 536 16.80 31.00 5.65
C ASP A 536 18.05 30.33 6.26
N PRO A 537 18.24 30.40 7.59
CA PRO A 537 19.41 29.84 8.27
C PRO A 537 19.51 28.31 8.16
N ASN A 538 18.43 27.62 7.81
CA ASN A 538 18.39 26.18 7.60
C ASN A 538 18.80 25.78 6.18
N ILE A 539 19.08 26.74 5.29
CA ILE A 539 19.59 26.45 3.95
C ILE A 539 21.12 26.57 3.96
N SER A 540 21.78 25.52 3.47
CA SER A 540 23.24 25.50 3.34
C SER A 540 23.73 26.66 2.46
N PRO A 541 24.77 27.41 2.87
CA PRO A 541 25.41 28.41 2.01
C PRO A 541 26.05 27.82 0.74
N LEU A 542 26.21 26.49 0.68
CA LEU A 542 26.73 25.76 -0.48
C LEU A 542 25.63 25.41 -1.50
N SER A 543 24.36 25.63 -1.17
CA SER A 543 23.24 25.37 -2.08
C SER A 543 23.31 26.25 -3.34
N ASN A 544 22.80 25.75 -4.46
CA ASN A 544 22.71 26.52 -5.69
C ASN A 544 21.72 27.68 -5.51
N ALA A 545 22.24 28.92 -5.48
CA ALA A 545 21.44 30.11 -5.24
C ALA A 545 20.34 30.33 -6.30
N ALA A 546 20.59 29.98 -7.57
CA ALA A 546 19.58 30.11 -8.63
C ALA A 546 18.45 29.08 -8.46
N ALA A 547 18.78 27.84 -8.08
CA ALA A 547 17.78 26.82 -7.77
C ALA A 547 16.94 27.20 -6.55
N LEU A 548 17.58 27.71 -5.49
CA LEU A 548 16.88 28.21 -4.30
C LEU A 548 15.96 29.38 -4.65
N GLN A 549 16.41 30.31 -5.49
CA GLN A 549 15.57 31.41 -5.96
C GLN A 549 14.36 30.92 -6.73
N ALA A 550 14.54 29.98 -7.66
CA ALA A 550 13.43 29.38 -8.40
C ALA A 550 12.44 28.71 -7.45
N TYR A 551 12.93 27.95 -6.46
CA TYR A 551 12.09 27.30 -5.47
C TYR A 551 11.30 28.31 -4.60
N VAL A 552 11.96 29.34 -4.08
CA VAL A 552 11.32 30.40 -3.27
C VAL A 552 10.30 31.21 -4.09
N ASN A 553 10.59 31.52 -5.35
CA ASN A 553 9.63 32.19 -6.25
C ASN A 553 8.38 31.33 -6.45
N ALA A 554 8.59 30.02 -6.63
CA ALA A 554 7.53 29.06 -6.85
C ALA A 554 6.63 28.90 -5.62
N LEU A 555 7.20 28.95 -4.41
CA LEU A 555 6.43 29.01 -3.16
C LEU A 555 5.65 30.33 -2.99
N ASN A 556 6.11 31.44 -3.60
CA ASN A 556 5.52 32.77 -3.48
C ASN A 556 4.55 33.14 -4.61
N GLY A 557 4.11 32.18 -5.42
CA GLY A 557 3.09 32.43 -6.45
C GLY A 557 3.59 32.45 -7.89
N GLU A 558 4.87 32.21 -8.15
CA GLU A 558 5.45 32.25 -9.51
C GLU A 558 5.75 30.85 -10.08
N GLY A 559 5.09 30.43 -11.16
CA GLY A 559 5.38 29.14 -11.82
C GLY A 559 4.66 27.95 -11.17
N ILE A 560 5.06 26.72 -11.51
CA ILE A 560 4.22 25.52 -11.32
C ILE A 560 3.84 25.20 -9.86
N ILE A 561 4.63 25.67 -8.88
CA ILE A 561 4.34 25.45 -7.45
C ILE A 561 3.18 26.34 -6.96
N SER A 562 2.87 27.45 -7.63
CA SER A 562 1.77 28.33 -7.25
C SER A 562 0.39 27.77 -7.55
N GLU A 563 0.33 26.77 -8.43
CA GLU A 563 -0.88 26.01 -8.73
C GLU A 563 -1.10 24.86 -7.73
N LEU A 564 -0.13 24.61 -6.83
CA LEU A 564 -0.25 23.54 -5.85
C LEU A 564 -1.19 23.99 -4.73
N ASN A 565 -2.29 23.26 -4.59
CA ASN A 565 -3.20 23.39 -3.47
C ASN A 565 -2.59 22.72 -2.22
N CYS A 566 -1.55 23.35 -1.66
CA CYS A 566 -0.78 22.87 -0.50
C CYS A 566 -0.92 23.77 0.72
N GLN A 567 -0.94 23.17 1.90
CA GLN A 567 -0.76 23.91 3.15
C GLN A 567 0.75 24.02 3.46
N LEU A 568 1.34 25.15 3.09
CA LEU A 568 2.77 25.42 3.25
C LEU A 568 3.00 26.32 4.46
N THR A 569 3.91 25.93 5.34
CA THR A 569 4.35 26.77 6.48
C THR A 569 5.85 27.05 6.31
N PRO A 570 6.26 28.30 6.01
CA PRO A 570 7.67 28.64 5.87
C PRO A 570 8.45 28.38 7.16
N GLY A 571 9.70 27.92 7.02
CA GLY A 571 10.58 27.55 8.12
C GLY A 571 10.36 26.14 8.65
N GLN A 572 9.55 25.32 7.98
CA GLN A 572 9.16 23.99 8.42
C GLN A 572 9.18 22.99 7.27
N THR A 573 9.38 21.71 7.62
CA THR A 573 9.18 20.60 6.69
C THR A 573 7.70 20.37 6.47
N ILE A 574 7.29 20.21 5.21
CA ILE A 574 5.89 20.03 4.86
C ILE A 574 5.33 18.76 5.51
N GLY A 575 4.10 18.84 6.00
CA GLY A 575 3.36 17.65 6.45
C GLY A 575 3.08 16.71 5.29
N ARG A 576 3.03 15.40 5.59
CA ARG A 576 2.67 14.41 4.58
C ARG A 576 1.20 14.55 4.16
N ASN A 577 0.96 14.46 2.86
CA ASN A 577 -0.36 14.48 2.23
C ASN A 577 -1.17 15.77 2.49
N THR A 578 -0.50 16.90 2.70
CA THR A 578 -1.16 18.21 2.91
C THR A 578 -1.44 18.96 1.62
N CYS A 579 -0.95 18.47 0.48
CA CYS A 579 -1.27 18.98 -0.84
C CYS A 579 -2.43 18.20 -1.46
N ARG A 580 -3.20 18.83 -2.35
CA ARG A 580 -4.34 18.19 -3.02
C ARG A 580 -4.35 18.41 -4.51
N ASN A 581 -4.72 17.37 -5.26
CA ASN A 581 -5.01 17.51 -6.67
C ASN A 581 -6.27 18.38 -6.89
N PRO A 582 -6.44 18.96 -8.09
CA PRO A 582 -7.68 19.66 -8.45
C PRO A 582 -8.92 18.77 -8.35
N TRP A 583 -10.09 19.39 -8.24
CA TRP A 583 -11.37 18.69 -8.30
C TRP A 583 -11.58 18.04 -9.67
N THR A 584 -12.18 16.85 -9.66
CA THR A 584 -12.60 16.15 -10.88
C THR A 584 -14.12 16.19 -11.01
N PHE A 585 -14.58 16.52 -12.22
CA PHE A 585 -15.99 16.59 -12.58
C PHE A 585 -16.24 15.70 -13.78
N ASP A 586 -17.27 14.87 -13.69
CA ASP A 586 -17.65 13.93 -14.74
C ASP A 586 -19.17 13.99 -14.94
N MET A 587 -19.61 13.99 -16.21
CA MET A 587 -21.01 14.03 -16.58
C MET A 587 -21.28 13.08 -17.74
N ASP A 588 -22.12 12.08 -17.48
CA ASP A 588 -22.66 11.19 -18.50
C ASP A 588 -24.07 11.64 -18.88
N PHE A 589 -24.32 11.71 -20.18
CA PHE A 589 -25.63 12.03 -20.75
C PHE A 589 -26.10 10.92 -21.69
N ARG A 590 -27.34 10.48 -21.50
CA ARG A 590 -28.03 9.54 -22.39
C ARG A 590 -29.35 10.13 -22.84
N PHE A 591 -29.61 10.03 -24.14
CA PHE A 591 -30.92 10.27 -24.75
C PHE A 591 -31.34 9.03 -25.54
N ALA A 592 -32.59 8.60 -25.39
CA ALA A 592 -33.18 7.57 -26.25
C ALA A 592 -34.64 7.90 -26.56
N GLN A 593 -35.06 7.66 -27.79
CA GLN A 593 -36.42 7.89 -28.28
C GLN A 593 -36.91 6.63 -28.96
N GLU A 594 -38.05 6.10 -28.52
CA GLU A 594 -38.80 5.12 -29.29
C GLU A 594 -39.46 5.82 -30.48
N LEU A 595 -39.34 5.26 -31.67
CA LEU A 595 -39.93 5.83 -32.88
C LEU A 595 -41.08 4.95 -33.38
N PRO A 596 -42.18 5.54 -33.87
CA PRO A 596 -43.21 4.79 -34.57
C PRO A 596 -42.62 4.13 -35.81
N PHE A 597 -42.78 2.80 -35.91
CA PHE A 597 -42.36 2.05 -37.08
C PHE A 597 -43.31 2.37 -38.25
N LEU A 598 -42.78 2.97 -39.32
CA LEU A 598 -43.57 3.53 -40.43
C LEU A 598 -44.11 2.48 -41.43
N VAL A 599 -43.90 1.18 -41.21
CA VAL A 599 -44.38 0.12 -42.12
C VAL A 599 -45.16 -0.93 -41.34
N SER A 600 -46.46 -1.02 -41.58
CA SER A 600 -47.21 -2.23 -41.24
C SER A 600 -46.79 -3.33 -42.21
N LEU A 601 -46.11 -4.37 -41.71
CA LEU A 601 -46.07 -5.64 -42.44
C LEU A 601 -47.51 -6.17 -42.52
N PRO A 602 -48.04 -6.50 -43.71
CA PRO A 602 -49.39 -7.02 -43.82
C PRO A 602 -49.47 -8.35 -43.05
N GLY A 603 -50.12 -8.35 -41.88
CA GLY A 603 -50.47 -9.58 -41.15
C GLY A 603 -50.20 -9.61 -39.64
N SER A 604 -49.53 -8.64 -39.02
CA SER A 604 -49.33 -8.68 -37.56
C SER A 604 -50.40 -7.87 -36.82
N SER A 605 -51.37 -8.56 -36.19
CA SER A 605 -52.21 -7.97 -35.16
C SER A 605 -51.35 -7.47 -34.00
N ARG A 606 -51.61 -6.23 -33.55
CA ARG A 606 -51.01 -5.62 -32.34
C ARG A 606 -51.08 -6.60 -31.17
N THR A 607 -49.96 -7.28 -30.89
CA THR A 607 -49.76 -8.07 -29.69
C THR A 607 -48.45 -7.59 -29.07
N ARG A 608 -48.58 -7.18 -27.81
CA ARG A 608 -47.54 -6.66 -26.92
C ARG A 608 -46.34 -7.63 -26.95
N SER A 609 -45.24 -7.27 -27.61
CA SER A 609 -44.03 -8.08 -27.51
C SER A 609 -43.34 -7.74 -26.19
N SER A 610 -43.33 -8.70 -25.28
CA SER A 610 -42.39 -8.80 -24.18
C SER A 610 -40.98 -8.47 -24.65
N SER A 611 -40.28 -7.65 -23.85
CA SER A 611 -38.87 -7.30 -24.01
C SER A 611 -37.99 -8.54 -24.21
N THR A 612 -37.38 -8.66 -25.39
CA THR A 612 -36.24 -9.56 -25.59
C THR A 612 -34.98 -8.70 -25.52
N SER A 613 -34.25 -8.77 -24.40
CA SER A 613 -32.95 -8.12 -24.29
C SER A 613 -31.94 -8.87 -25.16
N MET A 614 -31.39 -8.19 -26.17
CA MET A 614 -30.18 -8.64 -26.85
C MET A 614 -28.98 -8.03 -26.12
N SER A 615 -28.28 -8.86 -25.35
CA SER A 615 -26.96 -8.55 -24.80
C SER A 615 -25.93 -8.43 -25.95
N PRO A 616 -25.05 -7.43 -25.95
CA PRO A 616 -23.90 -7.45 -26.84
C PRO A 616 -22.84 -8.40 -26.27
N THR A 617 -22.55 -9.46 -27.02
CA THR A 617 -21.35 -10.27 -26.88
C THR A 617 -20.11 -9.37 -26.96
N ARG A 618 -19.38 -9.27 -25.84
CA ARG A 618 -17.95 -8.93 -25.86
C ARG A 618 -17.18 -10.15 -26.37
N SER A 619 -16.50 -10.01 -27.50
CA SER A 619 -15.40 -10.90 -27.85
C SER A 619 -14.25 -10.66 -26.87
N THR A 620 -13.76 -11.75 -26.30
CA THR A 620 -12.55 -11.87 -25.48
C THR A 620 -11.30 -11.30 -26.14
#